data_AF-A0A348TPZ7-F1
#
_entry.id   AF-A0A348TPZ7-F1
#
_cell.length_a   1.000
_cell.length_b   1.000
_cell.length_c   1.000
_cell.angle_alpha   90.00
_cell.angle_beta   90.00
_cell.angle_gamma   90.00
#
_symmetry.space_group_name_H-M   'P 1'
#
loop_
_entity.id
_entity.type
_entity.pdbx_description
1 polymer ?
#
loop_
_entity_poly.entity_id
_entity_poly.type
_entity_poly.pdbx_seq_one_letter_code
_entity_poly.pdbx_strand_id
1 'polypeptide(L)'
;MFNFIGKWFAYTKKSDHEDRKMFLEAVELMLDGEATPEQQKMVMDRIRRCQFSNSKYELEKCIREKLKSLNCCQDTPPHLSQAILQKISTQNSNQI
;
A
#
# COMPACT_ATOMS: atom_id res chain seq x y z
N MET A 1 -16.95 -36.24 -28.24
CA MET A 1 -16.17 -36.07 -27.00
C MET A 1 -15.59 -34.65 -26.95
N PHE A 2 -16.44 -33.62 -26.76
CA PHE A 2 -16.01 -32.22 -26.70
C PHE A 2 -16.61 -31.59 -25.43
N ASN A 3 -15.94 -31.82 -24.30
CA ASN A 3 -16.36 -31.27 -23.00
C ASN A 3 -15.15 -30.87 -22.14
N PHE A 4 -14.09 -30.34 -22.78
CA PHE A 4 -12.86 -29.95 -22.09
C PHE A 4 -12.61 -28.44 -22.08
N ILE A 5 -13.08 -27.72 -23.11
CA ILE A 5 -12.78 -26.29 -23.27
C ILE A 5 -13.65 -25.41 -22.35
N GLY A 6 -14.92 -25.78 -22.13
CA GLY A 6 -15.86 -25.00 -21.31
C GLY A 6 -15.51 -24.93 -19.83
N LYS A 7 -14.91 -25.99 -19.26
CA LYS A 7 -14.45 -26.01 -17.86
C LYS A 7 -13.16 -25.22 -17.64
N TRP A 8 -12.30 -25.12 -18.66
CA TRP A 8 -11.04 -24.39 -18.57
C TRP A 8 -11.24 -22.86 -18.54
N PHE A 9 -12.18 -22.33 -19.32
CA PHE A 9 -12.49 -20.89 -19.33
C PHE A 9 -13.21 -20.38 -18.07
N ALA A 10 -13.92 -21.24 -17.33
CA ALA A 10 -14.60 -20.83 -16.10
C ALA A 10 -13.64 -20.78 -14.89
N TYR A 11 -12.60 -21.62 -14.88
CA TYR A 11 -11.61 -21.66 -13.81
C TYR A 11 -10.68 -20.44 -13.84
N THR A 12 -10.37 -19.92 -15.04
CA THR A 12 -9.47 -18.76 -15.23
C THR A 12 -10.09 -17.41 -14.84
N LYS A 13 -11.41 -17.24 -14.93
CA LYS A 13 -12.09 -16.00 -14.50
C LYS A 13 -12.14 -15.81 -12.98
N LYS A 14 -12.18 -16.92 -12.21
CA LYS A 14 -12.30 -16.87 -10.76
C LYS A 14 -10.95 -16.60 -10.09
N SER A 15 -9.87 -17.17 -10.63
CA SER A 15 -8.50 -16.93 -10.16
C SER A 15 -8.05 -15.48 -10.38
N ASP A 16 -8.42 -14.86 -11.51
CA ASP A 16 -8.04 -13.48 -11.84
C ASP A 16 -8.68 -12.44 -10.88
N HIS A 17 -9.86 -12.75 -10.35
CA HIS A 17 -10.55 -11.89 -9.39
C HIS A 17 -9.89 -11.90 -7.99
N GLU A 18 -9.54 -13.08 -7.49
CA GLU A 18 -8.83 -13.20 -6.19
C GLU A 18 -7.44 -12.58 -6.29
N ASP A 19 -6.71 -12.85 -7.38
CA ASP A 19 -5.39 -12.25 -7.61
C ASP A 19 -5.47 -10.72 -7.69
N ARG A 20 -6.54 -10.16 -8.25
CA ARG A 20 -6.76 -8.71 -8.30
C ARG A 20 -7.06 -8.13 -6.92
N LYS A 21 -7.89 -8.81 -6.12
CA LYS A 21 -8.22 -8.39 -4.76
C LYS A 21 -6.98 -8.35 -3.87
N MET A 22 -6.19 -9.42 -3.88
CA MET A 22 -4.94 -9.50 -3.13
C MET A 22 -3.95 -8.40 -3.51
N PHE A 23 -3.88 -8.04 -4.80
CA PHE A 23 -3.03 -6.93 -5.24
C PHE A 23 -3.51 -5.59 -4.70
N LEU A 24 -4.81 -5.33 -4.72
CA LEU A 24 -5.35 -4.07 -4.19
C LEU A 24 -5.12 -3.93 -2.69
N GLU A 25 -5.37 -4.99 -1.92
CA GLU A 25 -5.09 -5.02 -0.48
C GLU A 25 -3.60 -4.78 -0.19
N ALA A 26 -2.71 -5.41 -0.96
CA ALA A 26 -1.27 -5.19 -0.81
C ALA A 26 -0.83 -3.77 -1.20
N VAL A 27 -1.50 -3.14 -2.19
CA VAL A 27 -1.26 -1.75 -2.56
C VAL A 27 -1.68 -0.81 -1.42
N GLU A 28 -2.82 -1.05 -0.79
CA GLU A 28 -3.28 -0.26 0.37
C GLU A 28 -2.26 -0.34 1.52
N LEU A 29 -1.90 -1.56 1.93
CA LEU A 29 -0.89 -1.78 2.97
C LEU A 29 0.46 -1.13 2.62
N MET A 30 0.87 -1.18 1.35
CA MET A 30 2.13 -0.58 0.89
C MET A 30 2.10 0.95 0.98
N LEU A 31 0.98 1.58 0.65
CA LEU A 31 0.84 3.03 0.69
C LEU A 31 0.65 3.58 2.12
N ASP A 32 0.16 2.74 3.04
CA ASP A 32 0.10 3.03 4.48
C ASP A 32 1.42 2.74 5.21
N GLY A 33 2.37 2.08 4.55
CA GLY A 33 3.67 1.71 5.15
C GLY A 33 3.60 0.49 6.06
N GLU A 34 2.50 -0.28 5.99
CA GLU A 34 2.23 -1.48 6.79
C GLU A 34 2.51 -2.78 6.05
N ALA A 35 2.84 -2.71 4.75
CA ALA A 35 3.13 -3.90 3.95
C ALA A 35 4.44 -4.59 4.34
N THR A 36 4.41 -5.92 4.41
CA THR A 36 5.61 -6.75 4.61
C THR A 36 6.56 -6.64 3.40
N PRO A 37 7.86 -6.96 3.56
CA PRO A 37 8.81 -6.95 2.45
C PRO A 37 8.38 -7.82 1.25
N GLU A 38 7.72 -8.96 1.52
CA GLU A 38 7.20 -9.86 0.50
C GLU A 38 6.05 -9.23 -0.28
N GLN A 39 5.13 -8.55 0.42
CA GLN A 39 4.01 -7.83 -0.19
C GLN A 39 4.51 -6.67 -1.06
N GLN A 40 5.48 -5.89 -0.55
CA GLN A 40 6.11 -4.81 -1.32
C GLN A 40 6.74 -5.35 -2.60
N LYS A 41 7.49 -6.45 -2.52
CA LYS A 41 8.10 -7.09 -3.69
C LYS A 41 7.03 -7.55 -4.69
N MET A 42 5.97 -8.19 -4.22
CA MET A 42 4.86 -8.65 -5.06
C MET A 42 4.20 -7.50 -5.83
N VAL A 43 3.89 -6.40 -5.14
CA VAL A 43 3.30 -5.19 -5.74
C VAL A 43 4.26 -4.60 -6.78
N MET A 44 5.53 -4.40 -6.41
CA MET A 44 6.56 -3.82 -7.28
C MET A 44 6.78 -4.67 -8.54
N ASP A 45 6.84 -5.99 -8.40
CA ASP A 45 7.01 -6.88 -9.54
C ASP A 45 5.77 -6.91 -10.45
N ARG A 46 4.56 -6.70 -9.90
CA ARG A 46 3.32 -6.65 -10.68
C ARG A 46 3.17 -5.34 -11.43
N ILE A 47 3.44 -4.19 -10.80
CA ILE A 47 3.37 -2.88 -11.48
C ILE A 47 4.43 -2.75 -12.57
N ARG A 48 5.62 -3.35 -12.40
CA ARG A 48 6.65 -3.40 -13.45
C ARG A 48 6.21 -4.16 -14.70
N ARG A 49 5.40 -5.19 -14.54
CA ARG A 49 4.97 -6.08 -15.62
C ARG A 49 3.62 -5.71 -16.23
N CYS A 50 2.80 -4.91 -15.53
CA CYS A 50 1.45 -4.59 -15.94
C CYS A 50 1.17 -3.08 -15.81
N GLN A 51 1.08 -2.39 -16.95
CA GLN A 51 0.81 -0.96 -17.01
C GLN A 51 -0.54 -0.58 -16.37
N PHE A 52 -1.54 -1.46 -16.46
CA PHE A 52 -2.83 -1.24 -15.80
C PHE A 52 -2.69 -1.22 -14.27
N SER A 53 -1.97 -2.20 -13.71
CA SER A 53 -1.66 -2.26 -12.27
C SER A 53 -0.84 -1.06 -11.83
N ASN A 54 0.15 -0.64 -12.64
CA ASN A 54 0.93 0.56 -12.37
C ASN A 54 0.06 1.83 -12.33
N SER A 55 -0.82 1.99 -13.31
CA SER A 55 -1.72 3.14 -13.38
C SER A 55 -2.66 3.20 -12.17
N LYS A 56 -3.12 2.04 -11.67
CA LYS A 56 -3.92 1.97 -10.44
C LYS A 56 -3.14 2.35 -9.19
N TYR A 57 -1.91 1.84 -9.06
CA TYR A 57 -1.02 2.18 -7.96
C TYR A 57 -0.71 3.69 -7.92
N GLU A 58 -0.31 4.28 -9.06
CA GLU A 58 0.03 5.70 -9.13
C GLU A 58 -1.18 6.61 -8.88
N LEU A 59 -2.38 6.20 -9.33
CA LEU A 59 -3.61 6.94 -9.05
C LEU A 59 -3.90 6.98 -7.55
N GLU A 60 -3.87 5.82 -6.88
CA GLU A 60 -4.14 5.71 -5.44
C GLU A 60 -3.10 6.51 -4.63
N LYS A 61 -1.82 6.38 -4.99
CA LYS A 61 -0.73 7.16 -4.40
C LYS A 61 -0.97 8.67 -4.53
N CYS A 62 -1.31 9.13 -5.73
CA CYS A 62 -1.58 10.54 -5.99
C CYS A 62 -2.78 11.06 -5.18
N ILE A 63 -3.86 10.26 -5.08
CA ILE A 63 -5.03 10.62 -4.25
C ILE A 63 -4.61 10.78 -2.79
N ARG A 64 -3.84 9.84 -2.23
CA ARG A 64 -3.36 9.90 -0.84
C ARG A 64 -2.45 11.09 -0.59
N GLU A 65 -1.54 11.41 -1.52
CA GLU A 65 -0.69 12.59 -1.43
C GLU A 65 -1.53 13.90 -1.43
N LYS A 66 -2.58 13.97 -2.26
CA LYS A 66 -3.51 15.10 -2.25
C LYS A 66 -4.32 15.19 -0.96
N LEU A 67 -4.76 14.07 -0.40
CA LEU A 67 -5.47 14.07 0.89
C LEU A 67 -4.55 14.54 2.03
N LYS A 68 -3.29 14.09 2.02
CA LYS A 68 -2.28 14.55 2.98
C LYS A 68 -2.02 16.06 2.87
N SER A 69 -1.98 16.60 1.65
CA SER A 69 -1.79 18.04 1.45
C SER A 69 -2.98 18.88 1.91
N LEU A 70 -4.20 18.33 1.92
CA LEU A 70 -5.38 19.02 2.47
C LEU A 70 -5.39 19.06 4.01
N ASN A 71 -4.80 18.06 4.66
CA ASN A 71 -4.74 17.97 6.13
C ASN A 71 -3.59 18.78 6.77
N CYS A 72 -2.84 19.57 6.00
CA CYS A 72 -1.65 20.29 6.48
C CYS A 72 -1.95 21.48 7.43
N CYS A 73 -3.22 21.85 7.62
CA CYS A 73 -3.61 23.06 8.37
C CYS A 73 -4.04 22.80 9.82
N GLN A 74 -3.87 21.58 10.36
CA GLN A 74 -4.06 21.36 11.79
C GLN A 74 -2.73 21.53 12.51
N ASP A 75 -2.55 22.68 13.14
CA ASP A 75 -1.43 22.92 14.04
C ASP A 75 -1.38 21.80 15.07
N THR A 76 -0.27 21.06 15.09
CA THR A 76 -0.05 20.04 16.11
C THR A 76 -0.03 20.74 17.47
N PRO A 77 -0.84 20.31 18.45
CA PRO A 77 -0.87 20.93 19.76
C PRO A 77 0.56 21.04 20.33
N PRO A 78 1.05 22.24 20.69
CA PRO A 78 2.46 22.46 21.05
C PRO A 78 2.94 21.59 22.21
N HIS A 79 2.05 21.25 23.14
CA HIS A 79 2.37 20.38 24.26
C HIS A 79 2.69 18.94 23.84
N LEU A 80 2.04 18.43 22.78
CA LEU A 80 2.31 17.08 22.26
C LEU A 80 3.64 17.05 21.51
N SER A 81 3.90 18.04 20.66
CA SER A 81 5.18 18.12 19.93
C SER A 81 6.36 18.28 20.88
N GLN A 82 6.26 19.14 21.89
CA GLN A 82 7.28 19.30 22.93
C GLN A 82 7.50 18.02 23.73
N ALA A 83 6.43 17.34 24.16
CA ALA A 83 6.54 16.08 24.90
C ALA A 83 7.22 14.97 24.08
N ILE A 84 6.94 14.90 22.77
CA ILE A 84 7.60 13.95 21.86
C ILE A 84 9.10 14.28 21.73
N LEU A 85 9.45 15.55 21.49
CA LEU A 85 10.85 15.98 21.37
C LEU A 85 11.66 15.70 22.65
N GLN A 86 11.08 15.94 23.83
CA GLN A 86 11.70 15.64 25.11
C GLN A 86 11.93 14.14 25.32
N LYS A 87 11.00 13.28 24.88
CA LYS A 87 11.20 11.83 24.94
C LYS A 87 12.34 11.37 24.04
N ILE A 88 12.42 11.91 22.82
CA ILE A 88 13.49 11.57 21.87
C ILE A 88 14.86 12.00 22.43
N SER A 89 14.98 13.22 22.96
CA SER A 89 16.25 13.70 23.54
C SER A 89 16.70 12.86 24.74
N THR A 90 15.75 12.45 25.59
CA THR A 90 16.04 11.62 26.76
C THR A 90 16.49 10.21 26.37
N GLN A 91 15.90 9.60 25.34
CA GLN A 91 16.32 8.28 24.86
C GLN A 91 17.70 8.30 24.21
N ASN A 92 18.02 9.35 23.44
CA ASN A 92 19.35 9.51 22.84
C ASN A 92 20.45 9.78 23.88
N SER A 93 20.09 10.32 25.04
CA SER A 93 21.03 10.59 26.15
C SER A 93 21.34 9.34 26.99
N ASN A 94 20.51 8.29 26.88
CA ASN A 94 20.68 7.02 27.60
C ASN A 94 21.39 5.94 26.76
N GLN A 95 21.89 6.27 25.57
CA GLN A 95 22.66 5.38 24.70
C GLN A 95 24.17 5.69 24.69
N ILE A 96 24.67 6.48 25.66
CA ILE A 96 26.09 6.73 25.92
C ILE A 96 26.47 6.08 27.24
#